data_AF-A0A9W8MGE9-F1
#
_entry.id   AF-A0A9W8MGE9-F1
#
_cell.length_a   1.000
_cell.length_b   1.000
_cell.length_c   1.000
_cell.angle_alpha   90.00
_cell.angle_beta   90.00
_cell.angle_gamma   90.00
#
_symmetry.space_group_name_H-M   'P 1'
#
loop_
_entity.id
_entity.type
_entity.pdbx_description
1 polymer ?
#
loop_
_entity_poly.entity_id
_entity_poly.type
_entity_poly.pdbx_seq_one_letter_code
_entity_poly.pdbx_strand_id
1 'polypeptide(L)'
;MSNGEDSEFWNQVLQRFTAAKLKVAQLTTELNEVTQERDRLKRELELEKPEVKVKAEPAQRQCRMEGPSTSIQHQDCVDARKLQELEDGISKAQDSYHKIEQKLRDNASMIQDLLDNNQRMRAERDAMQVQRDEFKEALRQAQSDLDKARLERQVLSSQLPPIFNSPGKSTYITESALQHEIQDVYQPKVASLEREIEELRNANSKLRNERDVFKDELESVRTKLEKAKLSKSSLSDQLRDLDIQARGGLRSRTSSIRIGGSQAGGLSSPHSTLSSVLHSEHQPLRTLPKIPSAAVLYDLTAEDKASEDNAPTPRPASSPVLSLPASRQKEISRFPLVLPSVAVKDSENAFSRDFMTTVLGGSIQPLIVRVSKQGKISKKRDLNGYLCPGLDHNPWCPSIPGQHGYIFVGLGREKDTFRVPEEHNVFVGLKKKSKETRRFRYLGKYQAKRVDSLSRNEWLSLPATMRTTYAKTTKEKTKDTRSVEAILKAYDDGELSVPCVQLQCIGFDAELYQAMVTEYAKNTMRTTIACHALANVLP
;
A
#
# COMPACT_ATOMS: atom_id res chain seq x y z
N MET A 1 -13.83 37.92 -6.66
CA MET A 1 -12.60 37.40 -7.29
C MET A 1 -12.97 36.14 -8.04
N SER A 2 -12.52 36.05 -9.29
CA SER A 2 -13.05 35.20 -10.37
C SER A 2 -13.00 33.70 -10.04
N ASN A 3 -14.16 33.03 -9.97
CA ASN A 3 -14.27 31.57 -9.89
C ASN A 3 -14.03 30.88 -11.25
N GLY A 4 -13.62 31.61 -12.29
CA GLY A 4 -13.44 31.08 -13.65
C GLY A 4 -12.08 30.43 -13.89
N GLU A 5 -11.02 30.92 -13.24
CA GLU A 5 -9.63 30.52 -13.55
C GLU A 5 -9.30 29.10 -13.08
N ASP A 6 -9.85 28.67 -11.94
CA ASP A 6 -9.64 27.31 -11.42
C ASP A 6 -10.30 26.25 -12.31
N SER A 7 -11.45 26.56 -12.92
CA SER A 7 -12.15 25.62 -13.81
C SER A 7 -11.38 25.38 -15.11
N GLU A 8 -10.73 26.41 -15.65
CA GLU A 8 -9.96 26.32 -16.89
C GLU A 8 -8.67 25.50 -16.70
N PHE A 9 -8.05 25.65 -15.54
CA PHE A 9 -6.89 24.84 -15.15
C PHE A 9 -7.23 23.34 -15.06
N TRP A 10 -8.31 22.96 -14.37
CA TRP A 10 -8.69 21.55 -14.24
C TRP A 10 -9.08 20.93 -15.58
N ASN A 11 -9.71 21.69 -16.48
CA ASN A 11 -10.00 21.24 -17.84
C ASN A 11 -8.72 20.97 -18.64
N GLN A 12 -7.70 21.83 -18.54
CA GLN A 12 -6.40 21.57 -19.18
C GLN A 12 -5.70 20.33 -18.61
N VAL A 13 -5.76 20.12 -17.29
CA VAL A 13 -5.17 18.94 -16.66
C VAL A 13 -5.87 17.67 -17.12
N LEU A 14 -7.20 17.68 -17.17
CA LEU A 14 -8.00 16.54 -17.62
C LEU A 14 -7.73 16.24 -19.10
N GLN A 15 -7.65 17.27 -19.94
CA GLN A 15 -7.34 17.12 -21.37
C GLN A 15 -5.95 16.51 -21.59
N ARG A 16 -4.93 16.97 -20.85
CA ARG A 16 -3.57 16.41 -20.92
C ARG A 16 -3.53 14.96 -20.43
N PHE A 17 -4.27 14.64 -19.38
CA PHE A 17 -4.36 13.27 -18.86
C PHE A 17 -5.01 12.32 -19.86
N THR A 18 -6.13 12.72 -20.47
CA THR A 18 -6.82 11.93 -21.50
C THR A 18 -5.94 11.75 -22.73
N ALA A 19 -5.27 12.81 -23.20
CA ALA A 19 -4.32 12.72 -24.31
C ALA A 19 -3.14 11.78 -24.00
N ALA A 20 -2.60 11.82 -22.78
CA ALA A 20 -1.54 10.92 -22.35
C ALA A 20 -2.02 9.46 -22.31
N LYS A 21 -3.24 9.21 -21.81
CA LYS A 21 -3.83 7.88 -21.76
C LYS A 21 -4.05 7.30 -23.16
N LEU A 22 -4.56 8.12 -24.09
CA LEU A 22 -4.74 7.73 -25.49
C LEU A 22 -3.39 7.39 -26.15
N LYS A 23 -2.36 8.21 -25.89
CA LYS A 23 -1.02 7.98 -26.40
C LYS A 23 -0.38 6.69 -25.86
N VAL A 24 -0.61 6.36 -24.59
CA VAL A 24 -0.15 5.09 -24.01
C VAL A 24 -0.85 3.90 -24.68
N ALA A 25 -2.15 4.00 -24.92
CA ALA A 25 -2.89 2.94 -25.63
C ALA A 25 -2.34 2.75 -27.06
N GLN A 26 -2.13 3.85 -27.79
CA GLN A 26 -1.55 3.81 -29.14
C GLN A 26 -0.15 3.16 -29.15
N LEU A 27 0.74 3.59 -28.25
CA LEU A 27 2.09 3.02 -28.14
C LEU A 27 2.07 1.54 -27.75
N THR A 28 1.06 1.10 -26.99
CA THR A 28 0.90 -0.32 -26.64
C THR A 28 0.53 -1.15 -27.87
N THR A 29 -0.34 -0.62 -28.73
CA THR A 29 -0.68 -1.27 -30.02
C THR A 29 0.54 -1.32 -30.94
N GLU A 30 1.25 -0.21 -31.12
CA GLU A 30 2.47 -0.15 -31.94
C GLU A 30 3.55 -1.12 -31.42
N LEU A 31 3.72 -1.22 -30.09
CA LEU A 31 4.65 -2.17 -29.49
C LEU A 31 4.28 -3.63 -29.81
N ASN A 32 2.99 -3.96 -29.79
CA ASN A 32 2.51 -5.30 -30.13
C ASN A 32 2.72 -5.61 -31.62
N GLU A 33 2.48 -4.66 -32.52
CA GLU A 33 2.73 -4.82 -33.95
C GLU A 33 4.22 -5.05 -34.24
N VAL A 34 5.11 -4.23 -33.68
CA VAL A 34 6.57 -4.41 -33.84
C VAL A 34 7.03 -5.75 -33.25
N THR A 35 6.43 -6.19 -32.14
CA THR A 35 6.70 -7.49 -31.54
C THR A 35 6.29 -8.63 -32.48
N GLN A 36 5.12 -8.54 -33.10
CA GLN A 36 4.67 -9.51 -34.10
C GLN A 36 5.57 -9.52 -35.34
N GLU A 37 5.97 -8.36 -35.86
CA GLU A 37 6.85 -8.24 -37.03
C GLU A 37 8.21 -8.90 -36.74
N ARG A 38 8.79 -8.64 -35.56
CA ARG A 38 10.01 -9.29 -35.08
C ARG A 38 9.86 -10.81 -35.06
N ASP A 39 8.75 -11.31 -34.52
CA ASP A 39 8.50 -12.76 -34.42
C ASP A 39 8.19 -13.41 -35.77
N ARG A 40 7.68 -12.64 -36.74
CA ARG A 40 7.56 -13.07 -38.14
C ARG A 40 8.94 -13.21 -38.79
N LEU A 41 9.76 -12.16 -38.73
CA LEU A 41 11.10 -12.15 -39.32
C LEU A 41 12.01 -13.23 -38.70
N LYS A 42 11.87 -13.49 -37.39
CA LYS A 42 12.61 -14.56 -36.72
C LYS A 42 12.26 -15.94 -37.29
N ARG A 43 10.99 -16.20 -37.59
CA ARG A 43 10.53 -17.45 -38.21
C ARG A 43 11.00 -17.57 -39.67
N GLU A 44 10.98 -16.47 -40.42
CA GLU A 44 11.52 -16.44 -41.79
C GLU A 44 13.03 -16.76 -41.80
N LEU A 45 13.80 -16.21 -40.85
CA LEU A 45 15.24 -16.50 -40.70
C LEU A 45 15.51 -17.97 -40.33
N GLU A 46 14.65 -18.58 -39.50
CA GLU A 46 14.76 -20.00 -39.15
C GLU A 46 14.46 -20.92 -40.35
N LEU A 47 13.54 -20.51 -41.24
CA LEU A 47 13.21 -21.23 -42.48
C LEU A 47 14.28 -21.08 -43.56
N GLU A 48 14.93 -19.91 -43.66
CA GLU A 48 15.99 -19.66 -44.64
C GLU A 48 17.34 -20.27 -44.25
N LYS A 49 17.50 -20.79 -43.03
CA LYS A 49 18.72 -21.46 -42.60
C LYS A 49 18.89 -22.73 -43.44
N PRO A 50 19.75 -22.75 -44.48
CA PRO A 50 19.83 -23.92 -45.34
C PRO A 50 20.42 -25.04 -44.51
N GLU A 51 19.81 -26.24 -44.57
CA GLU A 51 20.46 -27.45 -44.10
C GLU A 51 21.73 -27.66 -44.92
N VAL A 52 22.85 -27.11 -44.44
CA VAL A 52 24.18 -27.41 -44.97
C VAL A 52 24.46 -28.86 -44.60
N LYS A 53 24.01 -29.80 -45.43
CA LYS A 53 24.53 -31.16 -45.50
C LYS A 53 25.99 -31.05 -45.94
N VAL A 54 26.88 -30.89 -44.96
CA VAL A 54 28.32 -31.01 -45.14
C VAL A 54 28.62 -32.46 -45.55
N LYS A 55 28.61 -32.71 -46.85
CA LYS A 55 29.21 -33.92 -47.43
C LYS A 55 30.71 -33.63 -47.52
N ALA A 56 31.45 -34.20 -46.58
CA ALA A 56 32.90 -34.13 -46.57
C ALA A 56 33.47 -34.87 -47.78
N GLU A 57 34.21 -34.18 -48.63
CA GLU A 57 35.03 -34.78 -49.68
C GLU A 57 36.39 -34.06 -49.71
N PRO A 58 37.52 -34.77 -49.55
CA PRO A 58 38.85 -34.17 -49.57
C PRO A 58 39.47 -34.36 -50.97
N ALA A 59 39.84 -33.27 -51.64
CA ALA A 59 40.71 -33.36 -52.80
C ALA A 59 41.61 -32.14 -52.94
N GLN A 60 42.91 -32.41 -52.74
CA GLN A 60 44.03 -31.69 -53.34
C GLN A 60 43.72 -31.27 -54.78
N ARG A 61 44.05 -30.03 -55.15
CA ARG A 61 44.83 -29.78 -56.36
C ARG A 61 45.46 -28.40 -56.41
N GLN A 62 46.68 -28.47 -56.91
CA GLN A 62 47.73 -27.50 -57.08
C GLN A 62 47.64 -26.86 -58.49
N CYS A 63 48.45 -25.83 -58.73
CA CYS A 63 48.71 -25.05 -59.96
C CYS A 63 47.89 -23.76 -60.09
N ARG A 64 48.45 -22.55 -59.90
CA ARG A 64 49.56 -21.85 -60.61
C ARG A 64 49.15 -21.41 -62.02
N MET A 65 49.08 -20.09 -62.25
CA MET A 65 49.72 -19.36 -63.36
C MET A 65 49.63 -17.84 -63.13
N GLU A 66 50.70 -17.17 -63.57
CA GLU A 66 51.10 -15.79 -63.34
C GLU A 66 50.47 -14.81 -64.35
N GLY A 67 50.46 -13.51 -64.00
CA GLY A 67 50.27 -12.40 -64.95
C GLY A 67 50.28 -11.01 -64.27
N PRO A 68 50.88 -9.95 -64.85
CA PRO A 68 51.71 -9.01 -64.09
C PRO A 68 51.20 -7.55 -64.01
N SER A 69 51.81 -6.81 -63.07
CA SER A 69 51.96 -5.34 -63.02
C SER A 69 50.68 -4.52 -62.78
N THR A 70 50.54 -3.87 -61.62
CA THR A 70 51.09 -2.51 -61.47
C THR A 70 51.34 -2.13 -60.00
N SER A 71 52.49 -1.50 -59.82
CA SER A 71 53.03 -0.92 -58.59
C SER A 71 52.12 0.15 -57.98
N ILE A 72 51.52 -0.14 -56.83
CA ILE A 72 51.20 0.86 -55.80
C ILE A 72 51.66 0.25 -54.46
N GLN A 73 52.83 0.66 -54.00
CA GLN A 73 53.32 0.36 -52.66
C GLN A 73 52.52 1.19 -51.65
N HIS A 74 51.51 0.58 -51.03
CA HIS A 74 51.05 1.00 -49.71
C HIS A 74 51.01 -0.21 -48.78
N GLN A 75 51.76 -0.05 -47.70
CA GLN A 75 52.11 -1.04 -46.70
C GLN A 75 50.94 -1.28 -45.74
N ASP A 76 49.88 -1.96 -46.21
CA ASP A 76 48.78 -2.42 -45.36
C ASP A 76 49.00 -3.87 -44.91
N CYS A 77 50.02 -4.07 -44.06
CA CYS A 77 50.12 -5.30 -43.29
C CYS A 77 49.11 -5.22 -42.14
N VAL A 78 47.90 -5.72 -42.36
CA VAL A 78 46.92 -5.95 -41.30
C VAL A 78 47.54 -6.94 -40.32
N ASP A 79 47.89 -6.43 -39.15
CA ASP A 79 48.57 -7.13 -38.06
C ASP A 79 47.72 -8.33 -37.61
N ALA A 80 48.11 -9.56 -37.99
CA ALA A 80 47.34 -10.79 -37.78
C ALA A 80 46.96 -11.01 -36.29
N ARG A 81 47.74 -10.45 -35.36
CA ARG A 81 47.42 -10.46 -33.93
C ARG A 81 46.13 -9.69 -33.60
N LYS A 82 45.87 -8.57 -34.27
CA LYS A 82 44.65 -7.78 -34.04
C LYS A 82 43.39 -8.50 -34.51
N LEU A 83 43.50 -9.28 -35.60
CA LEU A 83 42.40 -10.13 -36.07
C LEU A 83 42.11 -11.24 -35.06
N GLN A 84 43.13 -11.92 -34.55
CA GLN A 84 42.97 -12.94 -33.52
C GLN A 84 42.36 -12.39 -32.21
N GLU A 85 42.81 -11.20 -31.76
CA GLU A 85 42.22 -10.54 -30.59
C GLU A 85 40.75 -10.17 -30.80
N LEU A 86 40.36 -9.78 -32.01
CA LEU A 86 38.97 -9.50 -32.37
C LEU A 86 38.13 -10.78 -32.40
N GLU A 87 38.65 -11.86 -32.97
CA GLU A 87 37.99 -13.18 -32.99
C GLU A 87 37.77 -13.71 -31.56
N ASP A 88 38.79 -13.63 -30.70
CA ASP A 88 38.68 -13.97 -29.28
C ASP A 88 37.66 -13.08 -28.56
N GLY A 89 37.64 -11.78 -28.89
CA GLY A 89 36.66 -10.82 -28.37
C GLY A 89 35.22 -11.15 -28.76
N ILE A 90 34.99 -11.50 -30.03
CA ILE A 90 33.68 -11.91 -30.56
C ILE A 90 33.23 -13.21 -29.89
N SER A 91 34.12 -14.19 -29.76
CA SER A 91 33.80 -15.48 -29.10
C SER A 91 33.40 -15.27 -27.63
N LYS A 92 34.15 -14.45 -26.88
CA LYS A 92 33.79 -14.09 -25.49
C LYS A 92 32.46 -13.34 -25.39
N ALA A 93 32.16 -12.47 -26.34
CA ALA A 93 30.88 -11.76 -26.39
C ALA A 93 29.73 -12.76 -26.66
N GLN A 94 29.89 -13.68 -27.61
CA GLN A 94 28.91 -14.73 -27.92
C GLN A 94 28.62 -15.61 -26.71
N ASP A 95 29.64 -16.03 -25.97
CA ASP A 95 29.49 -16.79 -24.72
C ASP A 95 28.75 -16.00 -23.64
N SER A 96 29.06 -14.69 -23.52
CA SER A 96 28.34 -13.80 -22.59
C SER A 96 26.87 -13.65 -22.98
N TYR A 97 26.56 -13.51 -24.27
CA TYR A 97 25.18 -13.47 -24.77
C TYR A 97 24.42 -14.77 -24.47
N HIS A 98 25.03 -15.93 -24.73
CA HIS A 98 24.42 -17.22 -24.40
C HIS A 98 24.14 -17.37 -22.90
N LYS A 99 25.06 -16.91 -22.03
CA LYS A 99 24.84 -16.91 -20.58
C LYS A 99 23.69 -15.99 -20.16
N ILE A 100 23.54 -14.82 -20.78
CA ILE A 100 22.43 -13.90 -20.49
C ILE A 100 21.10 -14.49 -20.98
N GLU A 101 21.07 -15.07 -22.18
CA GLU A 101 19.89 -15.72 -22.73
C GLU A 101 19.43 -16.89 -21.85
N GLN A 102 20.38 -17.71 -21.37
CA GLN A 102 20.07 -18.78 -20.43
C GLN A 102 19.46 -18.24 -19.13
N LYS A 103 20.06 -17.20 -18.54
CA LYS A 103 19.51 -16.56 -17.33
C LYS A 103 18.11 -15.96 -17.56
N LEU A 104 17.84 -15.43 -18.75
CA LEU A 104 16.50 -14.92 -19.10
C LEU A 104 15.48 -16.06 -19.20
N ARG A 105 15.87 -17.20 -19.78
CA ARG A 105 15.01 -18.41 -19.81
C ARG A 105 14.72 -18.94 -18.40
N ASP A 106 15.76 -19.06 -17.57
CA ASP A 106 15.61 -19.53 -16.19
C ASP A 106 14.70 -18.59 -15.37
N ASN A 107 14.89 -17.27 -15.53
CA ASN A 107 14.03 -16.26 -14.89
C ASN A 107 12.59 -16.31 -15.41
N ALA A 108 12.36 -16.55 -16.69
CA ALA A 108 11.02 -16.69 -17.25
C ALA A 108 10.32 -17.92 -16.68
N SER A 109 11.02 -19.06 -16.57
CA SER A 109 10.51 -20.26 -15.90
C SER A 109 10.15 -19.98 -14.44
N MET A 110 11.03 -19.30 -13.69
CA MET A 110 10.78 -18.96 -12.28
C MET A 110 9.57 -18.03 -12.12
N ILE A 111 9.36 -17.08 -13.04
CA ILE A 111 8.19 -16.21 -13.02
C ILE A 111 6.91 -17.03 -13.26
N GLN A 112 6.94 -17.99 -14.18
CA GLN A 112 5.80 -18.87 -14.45
C GLN A 112 5.45 -19.70 -13.21
N ASP A 113 6.43 -20.33 -12.57
CA ASP A 113 6.22 -21.12 -11.34
C ASP A 113 5.60 -20.27 -10.22
N LEU A 114 6.04 -19.02 -10.08
CA LEU A 114 5.47 -18.08 -9.10
C LEU A 114 4.04 -17.67 -9.44
N LEU A 115 3.68 -17.56 -10.72
CA LEU A 115 2.31 -17.27 -11.15
C LEU A 115 1.39 -18.46 -10.84
N ASP A 116 1.80 -19.67 -11.19
CA ASP A 116 1.06 -20.90 -10.94
C ASP A 116 0.86 -21.13 -9.43
N ASN A 117 1.89 -20.87 -8.62
CA ASN A 117 1.79 -20.94 -7.17
C ASN A 117 0.83 -19.88 -6.60
N ASN A 118 0.90 -18.63 -7.09
CA ASN A 118 -0.06 -17.60 -6.67
C ASN A 118 -1.50 -17.95 -7.04
N GLN A 119 -1.72 -18.59 -8.20
CA GLN A 119 -3.04 -19.05 -8.62
C GLN A 119 -3.55 -20.16 -7.69
N ARG A 120 -2.70 -21.13 -7.34
CA ARG A 120 -3.03 -22.19 -6.38
C ARG A 120 -3.41 -21.62 -5.01
N MET A 121 -2.61 -20.70 -4.47
CA MET A 121 -2.89 -20.05 -3.18
C MET A 121 -4.21 -19.26 -3.18
N ARG A 122 -4.59 -18.67 -4.32
CA ARG A 122 -5.89 -18.00 -4.47
C ARG A 122 -7.04 -19.01 -4.44
N ALA A 123 -6.92 -20.11 -5.19
CA ALA A 123 -7.93 -21.17 -5.18
C ALA A 123 -8.12 -21.79 -3.78
N GLU A 124 -7.03 -22.05 -3.06
CA GLU A 124 -7.09 -22.56 -1.68
C GLU A 124 -7.75 -21.56 -0.71
N ARG A 125 -7.39 -20.27 -0.81
CA ARG A 125 -8.05 -19.21 -0.02
C ARG A 125 -9.55 -19.16 -0.31
N ASP A 126 -9.95 -19.27 -1.58
CA ASP A 126 -11.35 -19.20 -1.99
C ASP A 126 -12.12 -20.44 -1.51
N ALA A 127 -11.52 -21.63 -1.52
CA ALA A 127 -12.08 -22.83 -0.92
C ALA A 127 -12.28 -22.70 0.60
N MET A 128 -11.29 -22.17 1.32
CA MET A 128 -11.38 -21.92 2.78
C MET A 128 -12.43 -20.85 3.12
N GLN A 129 -12.60 -19.88 2.23
CA GLN A 129 -13.63 -18.85 2.35
C GLN A 129 -15.02 -19.46 2.26
N VAL A 130 -15.27 -20.35 1.29
CA VAL A 130 -16.53 -21.10 1.15
C VAL A 130 -16.81 -21.93 2.40
N GLN A 131 -15.84 -22.73 2.87
CA GLN A 131 -16.00 -23.54 4.09
C GLN A 131 -16.34 -22.69 5.31
N ARG A 132 -15.69 -21.53 5.47
CA ARG A 132 -15.99 -20.63 6.60
C ARG A 132 -17.42 -20.10 6.53
N ASP A 133 -17.89 -19.77 5.34
CA ASP A 133 -19.24 -19.24 5.16
C ASP A 133 -20.30 -20.35 5.39
N GLU A 134 -20.02 -21.59 4.98
CA GLU A 134 -20.81 -22.78 5.33
C GLU A 134 -20.89 -22.99 6.86
N PHE A 135 -19.75 -22.97 7.57
CA PHE A 135 -19.74 -23.10 9.03
C PHE A 135 -20.46 -21.97 9.74
N LYS A 136 -20.39 -20.76 9.20
CA LYS A 136 -21.08 -19.60 9.77
C LYS A 136 -22.60 -19.75 9.63
N GLU A 137 -23.07 -20.28 8.50
CA GLU A 137 -24.50 -20.53 8.31
C GLU A 137 -24.98 -21.71 9.17
N ALA A 138 -24.20 -22.79 9.26
CA ALA A 138 -24.49 -23.90 10.19
C ALA A 138 -24.58 -23.41 11.65
N LEU A 139 -23.69 -22.52 12.08
CA LEU A 139 -23.74 -21.92 13.42
C LEU A 139 -25.00 -21.07 13.63
N ARG A 140 -25.42 -20.32 12.60
CA ARG A 140 -26.64 -19.52 12.63
C ARG A 140 -27.89 -20.39 12.75
N GLN A 141 -27.93 -21.48 11.99
CA GLN A 141 -29.00 -22.46 12.04
C GLN A 141 -29.09 -23.12 13.43
N ALA A 142 -27.96 -23.59 13.97
CA ALA A 142 -27.91 -24.20 15.31
C ALA A 142 -28.36 -23.22 16.41
N GLN A 143 -28.02 -21.93 16.29
CA GLN A 143 -28.50 -20.89 17.21
C GLN A 143 -30.01 -20.69 17.12
N SER A 144 -30.55 -20.65 15.91
CA SER A 144 -32.01 -20.57 15.68
C SER A 144 -32.74 -21.77 16.27
N ASP A 145 -32.21 -22.98 16.09
CA ASP A 145 -32.80 -24.21 16.63
C ASP A 145 -32.75 -24.25 18.16
N LEU A 146 -31.67 -23.75 18.77
CA LEU A 146 -31.55 -23.59 20.22
C LEU A 146 -32.59 -22.61 20.77
N ASP A 147 -32.77 -21.46 20.13
CA ASP A 147 -33.75 -20.46 20.56
C ASP A 147 -35.19 -20.96 20.41
N LYS A 148 -35.48 -21.72 19.33
CA LYS A 148 -36.76 -22.41 19.17
C LYS A 148 -37.01 -23.42 20.30
N ALA A 149 -36.02 -24.26 20.62
CA ALA A 149 -36.12 -25.22 21.70
C ALA A 149 -36.32 -24.56 23.08
N ARG A 150 -35.69 -23.40 23.32
CA ARG A 150 -35.90 -22.59 24.53
C ARG A 150 -37.32 -22.05 24.61
N LEU A 151 -37.87 -21.56 23.51
CA LEU A 151 -39.24 -21.06 23.45
C LEU A 151 -40.25 -22.19 23.68
N GLU A 152 -40.07 -23.35 23.04
CA GLU A 152 -40.91 -24.54 23.27
C GLU A 152 -40.89 -24.97 24.74
N ARG A 153 -39.71 -24.99 25.38
CA ARG A 153 -39.58 -25.27 26.81
C ARG A 153 -40.33 -24.24 27.66
N GLN A 154 -40.25 -22.96 27.32
CA GLN A 154 -40.95 -21.90 28.06
C GLN A 154 -42.48 -22.03 27.93
N VAL A 155 -42.98 -22.36 26.75
CA VAL A 155 -44.41 -22.60 26.49
C VAL A 155 -44.90 -23.84 27.26
N LEU A 156 -44.14 -24.94 27.24
CA LEU A 156 -44.48 -26.13 28.03
C LEU A 156 -44.47 -25.82 29.53
N SER A 157 -43.50 -25.02 29.99
CA SER A 157 -43.43 -24.59 31.39
C SER A 157 -44.59 -23.68 31.82
N SER A 158 -45.21 -22.93 30.91
CA SER A 158 -46.35 -22.07 31.24
C SER A 158 -47.70 -22.80 31.12
N GLN A 159 -47.77 -23.86 30.31
CA GLN A 159 -48.95 -24.72 30.20
C GLN A 159 -49.10 -25.68 31.38
N LEU A 160 -48.01 -26.00 32.09
CA LEU A 160 -48.08 -26.70 33.36
C LEU A 160 -48.75 -25.78 34.40
N PRO A 161 -49.95 -26.13 34.91
CA PRO A 161 -50.64 -25.28 35.88
C PRO A 161 -49.76 -25.09 37.13
N PRO A 162 -49.83 -23.91 37.79
CA PRO A 162 -49.17 -23.69 39.06
C PRO A 162 -49.89 -24.52 40.13
N ILE A 163 -49.56 -25.81 40.24
CA ILE A 163 -50.16 -26.74 41.20
C ILE A 163 -49.74 -26.40 42.64
N PHE A 164 -48.72 -25.54 42.82
CA PHE A 164 -48.16 -25.17 44.12
C PHE A 164 -48.46 -23.72 44.48
N ASN A 165 -49.66 -23.47 45.02
CA ASN A 165 -49.90 -22.36 45.96
C ASN A 165 -51.05 -22.67 46.94
N SER A 166 -51.34 -23.96 47.19
CA SER A 166 -52.25 -24.38 48.26
C SER A 166 -51.44 -24.79 49.50
N PRO A 167 -51.43 -23.97 50.57
CA PRO A 167 -50.86 -24.36 51.84
C PRO A 167 -51.82 -25.32 52.55
N GLY A 168 -51.79 -26.61 52.20
CA GLY A 168 -52.51 -27.61 52.98
C GLY A 168 -52.90 -28.87 52.24
N LYS A 169 -51.97 -29.82 52.19
CA LYS A 169 -52.13 -31.28 52.39
C LYS A 169 -51.21 -32.05 51.45
N SER A 170 -50.18 -32.58 52.10
CA SER A 170 -49.23 -33.61 51.67
C SER A 170 -49.80 -34.59 50.64
N THR A 171 -49.38 -34.42 49.38
CA THR A 171 -49.34 -35.49 48.38
C THR A 171 -48.01 -35.37 47.64
N TYR A 172 -46.93 -35.84 48.27
CA TYR A 172 -45.53 -35.55 47.91
C TYR A 172 -44.93 -36.40 46.77
N ILE A 173 -45.71 -37.16 45.98
CA ILE A 173 -45.11 -38.23 45.15
C ILE A 173 -45.21 -38.00 43.63
N THR A 174 -46.10 -37.15 43.10
CA THR A 174 -46.31 -37.09 41.64
C THR A 174 -45.63 -35.93 40.90
N GLU A 175 -45.24 -34.86 41.57
CA GLU A 175 -44.65 -33.70 40.88
C GLU A 175 -43.17 -33.88 40.55
N SER A 176 -42.43 -34.59 41.41
CA SER A 176 -41.03 -34.94 41.14
C SER A 176 -40.88 -35.86 39.92
N ALA A 177 -41.90 -36.67 39.59
CA ALA A 177 -41.85 -37.60 38.46
C ALA A 177 -41.97 -36.88 37.11
N LEU A 178 -42.89 -35.93 37.00
CA LEU A 178 -43.13 -35.19 35.76
C LEU A 178 -41.99 -34.20 35.45
N GLN A 179 -41.42 -33.59 36.50
CA GLN A 179 -40.26 -32.72 36.36
C GLN A 179 -39.01 -33.50 35.96
N HIS A 180 -38.86 -34.74 36.46
CA HIS A 180 -37.83 -35.67 35.99
C HIS A 180 -38.02 -36.05 34.53
N GLU A 181 -39.25 -36.30 34.06
CA GLU A 181 -39.50 -36.72 32.68
C GLU A 181 -39.15 -35.63 31.65
N ILE A 182 -39.52 -34.38 31.91
CA ILE A 182 -39.14 -33.24 31.05
C ILE A 182 -37.63 -33.01 31.10
N GLN A 183 -37.03 -33.17 32.27
CA GLN A 183 -35.59 -33.02 32.44
C GLN A 183 -34.82 -34.14 31.70
N ASP A 184 -35.27 -35.38 31.80
CA ASP A 184 -34.65 -36.54 31.16
C ASP A 184 -34.78 -36.52 29.63
N VAL A 185 -35.84 -35.93 29.07
CA VAL A 185 -36.02 -35.83 27.61
C VAL A 185 -35.24 -34.65 27.00
N TYR A 186 -35.28 -33.47 27.62
CA TYR A 186 -34.71 -32.26 27.01
C TYR A 186 -33.26 -31.97 27.42
N GLN A 187 -32.84 -32.40 28.61
CA GLN A 187 -31.46 -32.16 29.08
C GLN A 187 -30.40 -32.87 28.19
N PRO A 188 -30.60 -34.12 27.70
CA PRO A 188 -29.68 -34.73 26.76
C PRO A 188 -29.62 -33.99 25.42
N LYS A 189 -30.77 -33.48 24.92
CA LYS A 189 -30.83 -32.73 23.67
C LYS A 189 -30.08 -31.39 23.78
N VAL A 190 -30.26 -30.67 24.88
CA VAL A 190 -29.50 -29.44 25.16
C VAL A 190 -28.00 -29.74 25.27
N ALA A 191 -27.62 -30.77 26.03
CA ALA A 191 -26.22 -31.16 26.17
C ALA A 191 -25.58 -31.59 24.83
N SER A 192 -26.35 -32.24 23.93
CA SER A 192 -25.90 -32.59 22.58
C SER A 192 -25.64 -31.35 21.73
N LEU A 193 -26.56 -30.37 21.74
CA LEU A 193 -26.40 -29.12 20.99
C LEU A 193 -25.24 -28.26 21.54
N GLU A 194 -25.06 -28.23 22.86
CA GLU A 194 -23.92 -27.53 23.48
C GLU A 194 -22.58 -28.15 23.07
N ARG A 195 -22.51 -29.49 22.97
CA ARG A 195 -21.33 -30.20 22.46
C ARG A 195 -21.05 -29.87 20.99
N GLU A 196 -22.07 -29.87 20.15
CA GLU A 196 -21.95 -29.53 18.73
C GLU A 196 -21.48 -28.07 18.53
N ILE A 197 -22.02 -27.12 19.30
CA ILE A 197 -21.57 -25.72 19.29
C ILE A 197 -20.08 -25.62 19.67
N GLU A 198 -19.64 -26.39 20.66
CA GLU A 198 -18.24 -26.36 21.10
C GLU A 198 -17.29 -27.00 20.07
N GLU A 199 -17.71 -28.09 19.44
CA GLU A 199 -16.98 -28.70 18.32
C GLU A 199 -16.84 -27.72 17.14
N LEU A 200 -17.92 -27.02 16.77
CA LEU A 200 -17.89 -25.99 15.72
C LEU A 200 -17.00 -24.80 16.10
N ARG A 201 -16.99 -24.37 17.36
CA ARG A 201 -16.07 -23.31 17.85
C ARG A 201 -14.61 -23.74 17.74
N ASN A 202 -14.31 -24.97 18.13
CA ASN A 202 -12.95 -25.52 18.04
C ASN A 202 -12.50 -25.65 16.57
N ALA A 203 -13.37 -26.13 15.69
CA ALA A 203 -13.10 -26.20 14.25
C ALA A 203 -12.85 -24.79 13.66
N ASN A 204 -13.68 -23.80 14.00
CA ASN A 204 -13.51 -22.42 13.53
C ASN A 204 -12.21 -21.80 14.07
N SER A 205 -11.82 -22.11 15.31
CA SER A 205 -10.54 -21.70 15.87
C SER A 205 -9.35 -22.31 15.12
N LYS A 206 -9.44 -23.59 14.74
CA LYS A 206 -8.39 -24.27 13.96
C LYS A 206 -8.22 -23.64 12.57
N LEU A 207 -9.32 -23.40 11.85
CA LEU A 207 -9.29 -22.75 10.53
C LEU A 207 -8.73 -21.32 10.59
N ARG A 208 -8.99 -20.58 11.69
CA ARG A 208 -8.38 -19.25 11.90
C ARG A 208 -6.86 -19.33 12.05
N ASN A 209 -6.37 -20.31 12.80
CA ASN A 209 -4.94 -20.53 12.96
C ASN A 209 -4.28 -20.91 11.62
N GLU A 210 -4.88 -21.81 10.85
CA GLU A 210 -4.39 -22.19 9.51
C GLU A 210 -4.35 -20.99 8.55
N ARG A 211 -5.41 -20.17 8.53
CA ARG A 211 -5.43 -18.92 7.75
C ARG A 211 -4.28 -17.98 8.13
N ASP A 212 -3.99 -17.86 9.42
CA ASP A 212 -2.91 -16.99 9.90
C ASP A 212 -1.53 -17.52 9.46
N VAL A 213 -1.32 -18.84 9.48
CA VAL A 213 -0.12 -19.49 8.91
C VAL A 213 0.03 -19.17 7.41
N PHE A 214 -1.02 -19.37 6.61
CA PHE A 214 -0.97 -19.05 5.18
C PHE A 214 -0.72 -17.57 4.87
N LYS A 215 -1.21 -16.69 5.75
CA LYS A 215 -0.97 -15.25 5.62
C LYS A 215 0.50 -14.92 5.85
N ASP A 216 1.14 -15.55 6.83
CA ASP A 216 2.56 -15.38 7.10
C ASP A 216 3.41 -15.96 5.95
N GLU A 217 3.01 -17.08 5.36
CA GLU A 217 3.64 -17.65 4.16
C GLU A 217 3.53 -16.71 2.95
N LEU A 218 2.35 -16.12 2.71
CA LEU A 218 2.15 -15.14 1.64
C LEU A 218 3.02 -13.90 1.83
N GLU A 219 3.17 -13.41 3.06
CA GLU A 219 4.04 -12.28 3.36
C GLU A 219 5.52 -12.66 3.14
N SER A 220 5.92 -13.88 3.50
CA SER A 220 7.24 -14.43 3.19
C SER A 220 7.50 -14.49 1.68
N VAL A 221 6.54 -14.99 0.87
CA VAL A 221 6.66 -15.02 -0.60
C VAL A 221 6.76 -13.60 -1.18
N ARG A 222 5.97 -12.64 -0.67
CA ARG A 222 6.07 -11.23 -1.09
C ARG A 222 7.44 -10.64 -0.82
N THR A 223 8.01 -10.87 0.36
CA THR A 223 9.36 -10.37 0.67
C THR A 223 10.42 -11.01 -0.23
N LYS A 224 10.30 -12.30 -0.57
CA LYS A 224 11.17 -12.97 -1.55
C LYS A 224 11.03 -12.35 -2.95
N LEU A 225 9.79 -12.07 -3.39
CA LEU A 225 9.53 -11.43 -4.67
C LEU A 225 10.14 -10.03 -4.75
N GLU A 226 10.01 -9.21 -3.69
CA GLU A 226 10.63 -7.88 -3.65
C GLU A 226 12.16 -7.96 -3.67
N LYS A 227 12.77 -8.92 -2.96
CA LYS A 227 14.22 -9.18 -3.07
C LYS A 227 14.64 -9.58 -4.49
N ALA A 228 13.85 -10.41 -5.17
CA ALA A 228 14.11 -10.79 -6.56
C ALA A 228 14.00 -9.59 -7.52
N LYS A 229 13.02 -8.70 -7.32
CA LYS A 229 12.89 -7.45 -8.08
C LYS A 229 14.08 -6.51 -7.88
N LEU A 230 14.55 -6.35 -6.65
CA LEU A 230 15.75 -5.55 -6.35
C LEU A 230 16.99 -6.15 -7.02
N SER A 231 17.14 -7.47 -6.97
CA SER A 231 18.24 -8.19 -7.63
C SER A 231 18.18 -8.01 -9.15
N LYS A 232 16.98 -8.07 -9.76
CA LYS A 232 16.76 -7.79 -11.18
C LYS A 232 17.13 -6.34 -11.56
N SER A 233 16.77 -5.37 -10.73
CA SER A 233 17.16 -3.96 -10.95
C SER A 233 18.67 -3.81 -10.93
N SER A 234 19.34 -4.39 -9.94
CA SER A 234 20.80 -4.36 -9.84
C SER A 234 21.50 -5.00 -11.04
N LEU A 235 21.00 -6.14 -11.53
CA LEU A 235 21.52 -6.77 -12.75
C LEU A 235 21.28 -5.91 -13.99
N SER A 236 20.14 -5.22 -14.08
CA SER A 236 19.85 -4.29 -15.17
C SER A 236 20.80 -3.09 -15.17
N ASP A 237 21.14 -2.57 -13.98
CA ASP A 237 22.12 -1.49 -13.84
C ASP A 237 23.53 -1.96 -14.23
N GLN A 238 23.93 -3.17 -13.81
CA GLN A 238 25.20 -3.77 -14.23
C GLN A 238 25.28 -3.98 -15.75
N LEU A 239 24.19 -4.42 -16.40
CA LEU A 239 24.13 -4.53 -17.86
C LEU A 239 24.26 -3.18 -18.56
N ARG A 240 23.67 -2.12 -17.98
CA ARG A 240 23.81 -0.76 -18.49
C ARG A 240 25.24 -0.24 -18.38
N ASP A 241 25.92 -0.53 -17.26
CA ASP A 241 27.31 -0.15 -17.07
C ASP A 241 28.24 -0.87 -18.06
N LEU A 242 27.99 -2.16 -18.33
CA LEU A 242 28.72 -2.90 -19.36
C LEU A 242 28.49 -2.34 -20.77
N ASP A 243 27.27 -1.91 -21.12
CA ASP A 243 26.98 -1.24 -22.40
C ASP A 243 27.72 0.10 -22.52
N ILE A 244 27.77 0.89 -21.43
CA ILE A 244 28.55 2.15 -21.38
C ILE A 244 30.05 1.86 -21.56
N GLN A 245 30.60 0.84 -20.90
CA GLN A 245 32.00 0.46 -21.06
C GLN A 245 32.32 -0.02 -22.47
N ALA A 246 31.45 -0.83 -23.07
CA ALA A 246 31.60 -1.30 -24.45
C ALA A 246 31.57 -0.14 -25.46
N ARG A 247 30.73 0.87 -25.25
CA ARG A 247 30.65 2.07 -26.10
C ARG A 247 31.79 3.08 -25.85
N GLY A 248 32.27 3.18 -24.61
CA GLY A 248 33.34 4.11 -24.20
C GLY A 248 34.75 3.67 -24.60
N GLY A 249 34.99 2.37 -24.78
CA GLY A 249 36.30 1.81 -25.14
C GLY A 249 36.85 2.22 -26.51
N LEU A 250 36.01 2.77 -27.40
CA LEU A 250 36.40 3.14 -28.77
C LEU A 250 36.83 4.61 -28.94
N ARG A 251 36.79 5.46 -27.90
CA ARG A 251 37.06 6.92 -28.05
C ARG A 251 38.29 7.48 -27.31
N SER A 252 39.09 6.68 -26.61
CA SER A 252 40.17 7.20 -25.75
C SER A 252 41.60 6.92 -26.22
N ARG A 253 41.85 6.75 -27.53
CA ARG A 253 43.20 6.50 -28.07
C ARG A 253 43.66 7.50 -29.15
N THR A 254 43.36 8.79 -28.99
CA THR A 254 43.98 9.86 -29.81
C THR A 254 44.12 11.18 -29.04
N SER A 255 44.94 11.24 -28.00
CA SER A 255 45.54 12.53 -27.57
C SER A 255 46.51 12.34 -26.40
N SER A 256 47.78 12.07 -26.70
CA SER A 256 48.86 12.42 -25.77
C SER A 256 50.15 12.66 -26.53
N ILE A 257 50.20 13.79 -27.25
CA ILE A 257 51.44 14.52 -27.54
C ILE A 257 51.07 16.01 -27.56
N ARG A 258 51.30 16.73 -26.45
CA ARG A 258 51.60 18.16 -26.54
C ARG A 258 52.61 18.56 -25.46
N ILE A 259 53.72 19.02 -26.00
CA ILE A 259 54.94 19.54 -25.40
C ILE A 259 54.68 20.97 -24.89
N GLY A 260 55.19 21.27 -23.69
CA GLY A 260 55.82 22.53 -23.26
C GLY A 260 55.11 23.89 -23.45
N GLY A 261 55.04 24.67 -22.37
CA GLY A 261 54.81 26.13 -22.47
C GLY A 261 54.49 26.80 -21.14
N SER A 262 55.51 27.41 -20.53
CA SER A 262 55.46 28.27 -19.35
C SER A 262 54.79 29.65 -19.60
N GLN A 263 54.53 30.37 -18.49
CA GLN A 263 54.18 31.81 -18.29
C GLN A 263 52.73 32.02 -17.81
N ALA A 264 52.46 32.47 -16.57
CA ALA A 264 52.77 33.75 -15.90
C ALA A 264 51.80 34.90 -16.26
N GLY A 265 51.04 35.34 -15.25
CA GLY A 265 50.55 36.71 -15.08
C GLY A 265 49.22 37.11 -15.73
N GLY A 266 48.39 37.87 -14.99
CA GLY A 266 47.44 38.81 -15.59
C GLY A 266 46.02 38.84 -15.02
N LEU A 267 45.79 39.73 -14.06
CA LEU A 267 44.48 40.27 -13.67
C LEU A 267 43.82 41.01 -14.84
N SER A 268 42.49 40.89 -15.03
CA SER A 268 41.52 42.01 -15.15
C SER A 268 40.15 41.59 -15.72
N SER A 269 39.10 42.14 -15.10
CA SER A 269 37.67 42.19 -15.48
C SER A 269 37.40 43.17 -16.65
N PRO A 270 36.15 43.58 -17.02
CA PRO A 270 34.86 42.91 -17.31
C PRO A 270 34.27 43.28 -18.72
N HIS A 271 33.02 42.85 -18.98
CA HIS A 271 32.06 43.28 -20.02
C HIS A 271 32.19 42.67 -21.43
N SER A 272 31.15 41.96 -21.88
CA SER A 272 30.22 42.46 -22.91
C SER A 272 29.15 41.43 -23.28
N THR A 273 27.90 41.89 -23.23
CA THR A 273 26.74 41.47 -24.03
C THR A 273 27.08 41.25 -25.51
N LEU A 274 26.47 40.24 -26.15
CA LEU A 274 25.78 40.39 -27.44
C LEU A 274 25.00 39.13 -27.83
N SER A 275 23.84 39.39 -28.42
CA SER A 275 22.82 38.51 -28.97
C SER A 275 23.29 37.69 -30.17
N SER A 276 22.67 36.53 -30.42
CA SER A 276 22.41 36.10 -31.81
C SER A 276 21.09 35.35 -31.94
N VAL A 277 20.18 36.00 -32.64
CA VAL A 277 18.99 35.49 -33.31
C VAL A 277 19.43 34.60 -34.47
N LEU A 278 18.82 33.42 -34.65
CA LEU A 278 18.72 32.80 -35.97
C LEU A 278 17.32 32.19 -36.16
N HIS A 279 16.66 32.71 -37.20
CA HIS A 279 15.48 32.18 -37.86
C HIS A 279 15.81 30.85 -38.57
N SER A 280 14.83 29.97 -38.69
CA SER A 280 14.76 29.08 -39.86
C SER A 280 13.30 28.82 -40.21
N GLU A 281 12.97 29.17 -41.45
CA GLU A 281 11.66 29.13 -42.07
C GLU A 281 11.17 27.73 -42.43
N HIS A 282 9.85 27.70 -42.61
CA HIS A 282 8.95 26.73 -43.25
C HIS A 282 9.46 26.04 -44.53
N GLN A 283 8.99 24.80 -44.77
CA GLN A 283 8.14 24.44 -45.94
C GLN A 283 7.66 22.94 -45.96
N PRO A 284 6.73 22.48 -46.85
CA PRO A 284 5.38 22.09 -46.42
C PRO A 284 4.88 20.69 -46.86
N LEU A 285 3.68 20.35 -46.35
CA LEU A 285 2.57 19.53 -46.89
C LEU A 285 2.88 18.35 -47.84
N ARG A 286 2.51 17.14 -47.38
CA ARG A 286 2.02 16.05 -48.25
C ARG A 286 0.71 15.46 -47.73
N THR A 287 -0.18 15.26 -48.69
CA THR A 287 -1.59 14.86 -48.62
C THR A 287 -1.80 13.34 -48.42
N LEU A 288 -2.96 13.03 -47.80
CA LEU A 288 -3.70 11.77 -47.63
C LEU A 288 -3.36 10.53 -48.50
N PRO A 289 -3.72 9.34 -47.99
CA PRO A 289 -4.87 8.66 -48.60
C PRO A 289 -5.96 8.24 -47.59
N LYS A 290 -7.19 8.32 -48.10
CA LYS A 290 -8.47 7.95 -47.50
C LYS A 290 -8.76 6.50 -47.90
N ILE A 291 -9.03 5.60 -46.95
CA ILE A 291 -9.40 4.19 -47.20
C ILE A 291 -10.60 3.82 -46.31
N PRO A 292 -11.53 2.96 -46.76
CA PRO A 292 -12.94 3.05 -46.45
C PRO A 292 -13.42 2.16 -45.29
N SER A 293 -14.68 2.43 -44.94
CA SER A 293 -15.54 1.82 -43.95
C SER A 293 -15.70 0.30 -44.03
N ALA A 294 -16.13 -0.25 -42.89
CA ALA A 294 -16.80 -1.53 -42.65
C ALA A 294 -15.92 -2.75 -42.30
N ALA A 295 -15.75 -2.98 -41.00
CA ALA A 295 -15.60 -4.32 -40.43
C ALA A 295 -16.44 -4.42 -39.15
N VAL A 296 -17.24 -5.48 -39.10
CA VAL A 296 -18.23 -5.80 -38.07
C VAL A 296 -17.54 -5.96 -36.70
N LEU A 297 -18.01 -5.16 -35.74
CA LEU A 297 -17.65 -5.21 -34.33
C LEU A 297 -18.27 -6.48 -33.71
N TYR A 298 -17.45 -7.45 -33.31
CA TYR A 298 -17.89 -8.46 -32.35
C TYR A 298 -17.71 -7.89 -30.94
N ASP A 299 -18.83 -7.62 -30.28
CA ASP A 299 -18.92 -7.29 -28.87
C ASP A 299 -18.65 -8.56 -28.04
N LEU A 300 -17.49 -8.60 -27.39
CA LEU A 300 -17.13 -9.60 -26.37
C LEU A 300 -17.09 -8.98 -24.97
N THR A 301 -17.87 -7.92 -24.72
CA THR A 301 -17.94 -7.26 -23.40
C THR A 301 -19.28 -7.44 -22.69
N ALA A 302 -20.04 -8.47 -23.04
CA ALA A 302 -21.09 -9.01 -22.18
C ALA A 302 -20.47 -9.94 -21.11
N GLU A 303 -19.74 -9.36 -20.16
CA GLU A 303 -19.68 -9.95 -18.82
C GLU A 303 -20.52 -9.10 -17.87
N ASP A 304 -21.54 -9.77 -17.35
CA ASP A 304 -22.49 -9.33 -16.34
C ASP A 304 -21.80 -8.49 -15.26
N LYS A 305 -22.16 -7.20 -15.22
CA LYS A 305 -22.13 -6.42 -13.98
C LYS A 305 -23.25 -6.90 -13.07
N ALA A 306 -23.14 -8.12 -12.57
CA ALA A 306 -23.88 -8.53 -11.38
C ALA A 306 -23.35 -7.70 -10.21
N SER A 307 -24.28 -7.03 -9.53
CA SER A 307 -24.06 -6.17 -8.37
C SER A 307 -23.04 -6.76 -7.39
N GLU A 308 -21.97 -6.00 -7.10
CA GLU A 308 -21.16 -6.19 -5.90
C GLU A 308 -22.07 -6.03 -4.68
N ASP A 309 -22.60 -7.16 -4.24
CA ASP A 309 -23.41 -7.28 -3.05
C ASP A 309 -22.54 -7.00 -1.82
N ASN A 310 -23.10 -6.24 -0.89
CA ASN A 310 -22.44 -5.72 0.31
C ASN A 310 -22.26 -6.84 1.35
N ALA A 311 -21.47 -7.87 1.03
CA ALA A 311 -21.10 -8.91 1.99
C ALA A 311 -20.00 -8.38 2.94
N PRO A 312 -20.19 -8.41 4.28
CA PRO A 312 -19.21 -7.89 5.23
C PRO A 312 -17.93 -8.75 5.22
N THR A 313 -16.86 -8.21 4.66
CA THR A 313 -15.52 -8.83 4.73
C THR A 313 -15.11 -8.98 6.20
N PRO A 314 -14.66 -10.15 6.66
CA PRO A 314 -14.25 -10.32 8.05
C PRO A 314 -13.04 -9.45 8.36
N ARG A 315 -13.14 -8.66 9.44
CA ARG A 315 -12.03 -7.84 9.95
C ARG A 315 -10.79 -8.73 10.17
N PRO A 316 -9.60 -8.32 9.71
CA PRO A 316 -8.35 -8.97 10.11
C PRO A 316 -8.21 -8.93 11.64
N ALA A 317 -7.61 -9.99 12.22
CA ALA A 317 -7.34 -10.07 13.65
C ALA A 317 -6.70 -8.76 14.15
N SER A 318 -7.31 -8.16 15.16
CA SER A 318 -6.85 -6.93 15.79
C SER A 318 -5.39 -7.11 16.18
N SER A 319 -4.50 -6.25 15.66
CA SER A 319 -3.12 -6.18 16.17
C SER A 319 -3.17 -6.09 17.70
N PRO A 320 -2.30 -6.82 18.44
CA PRO A 320 -2.34 -6.85 19.90
C PRO A 320 -2.36 -5.41 20.40
N VAL A 321 -3.43 -5.06 21.11
CA VAL A 321 -3.58 -3.75 21.72
C VAL A 321 -2.45 -3.63 22.74
N LEU A 322 -1.51 -2.72 22.48
CA LEU A 322 -0.42 -2.48 23.42
C LEU A 322 -1.02 -1.98 24.73
N SER A 323 -0.85 -2.77 25.79
CA SER A 323 -1.31 -2.38 27.12
C SER A 323 -0.50 -1.18 27.60
N LEU A 324 -1.18 -0.21 28.21
CA LEU A 324 -0.50 0.88 28.89
C LEU A 324 0.27 0.32 30.11
N PRO A 325 1.46 0.86 30.42
CA PRO A 325 2.16 0.56 31.65
C PRO A 325 1.24 0.76 32.87
N ALA A 326 1.31 -0.15 33.85
CA ALA A 326 0.40 -0.16 35.00
C ALA A 326 0.39 1.16 35.79
N SER A 327 1.53 1.83 35.89
CA SER A 327 1.67 3.16 36.51
C SER A 327 0.81 4.21 35.81
N ARG A 328 0.91 4.29 34.47
CA ARG A 328 0.14 5.20 33.62
C ARG A 328 -1.34 4.86 33.61
N GLN A 329 -1.68 3.57 33.55
CA GLN A 329 -3.06 3.09 33.62
C GLN A 329 -3.73 3.52 34.93
N LYS A 330 -3.03 3.37 36.07
CA LYS A 330 -3.50 3.80 37.39
C LYS A 330 -3.68 5.32 37.50
N GLU A 331 -2.88 6.10 36.78
CA GLU A 331 -3.00 7.55 36.74
C GLU A 331 -4.27 7.98 35.99
N ILE A 332 -4.48 7.46 34.77
CA ILE A 332 -5.66 7.82 33.97
C ILE A 332 -6.97 7.25 34.50
N SER A 333 -6.93 6.13 35.23
CA SER A 333 -8.14 5.52 35.83
C SER A 333 -8.73 6.36 36.96
N ARG A 334 -8.05 7.42 37.41
CA ARG A 334 -8.56 8.37 38.40
C ARG A 334 -9.56 9.35 37.80
N PHE A 335 -9.58 9.49 36.48
CA PHE A 335 -10.49 10.39 35.79
C PHE A 335 -11.81 9.68 35.47
N PRO A 336 -12.95 10.40 35.52
CA PRO A 336 -14.24 9.82 35.19
C PRO A 336 -14.33 9.53 33.69
N LEU A 337 -14.82 8.34 33.35
CA LEU A 337 -15.06 7.97 31.96
C LEU A 337 -16.19 8.83 31.39
N VAL A 338 -15.91 9.56 30.32
CA VAL A 338 -16.91 10.37 29.61
C VAL A 338 -17.60 9.47 28.59
N LEU A 339 -18.89 9.16 28.79
CA LEU A 339 -19.67 8.40 27.81
C LEU A 339 -20.38 9.38 26.86
N PRO A 340 -20.03 9.42 25.56
CA PRO A 340 -20.74 10.27 24.62
C PRO A 340 -22.18 9.78 24.46
N SER A 341 -23.15 10.72 24.49
CA SER A 341 -24.56 10.41 24.23
C SER A 341 -24.87 10.09 22.76
N VAL A 342 -23.87 10.16 21.87
CA VAL A 342 -24.03 9.99 20.42
C VAL A 342 -23.62 8.58 20.03
N ALA A 343 -24.46 7.87 19.26
CA ALA A 343 -24.12 6.58 18.70
C ALA A 343 -22.98 6.74 17.66
N VAL A 344 -21.77 6.36 18.05
CA VAL A 344 -20.57 6.47 17.20
C VAL A 344 -20.47 5.21 16.34
N LYS A 345 -20.97 5.26 15.10
CA LYS A 345 -20.77 4.18 14.12
C LYS A 345 -19.35 4.20 13.56
N ASP A 346 -18.68 3.05 13.58
CA ASP A 346 -17.26 2.94 13.21
C ASP A 346 -16.91 3.44 11.79
N SER A 347 -17.83 3.24 10.83
CA SER A 347 -17.65 3.55 9.40
C SER A 347 -17.97 4.99 9.02
N GLU A 348 -18.93 5.61 9.70
CA GLU A 348 -19.42 6.97 9.41
C GLU A 348 -18.51 8.05 10.03
N ASN A 349 -17.61 7.66 10.93
CA ASN A 349 -16.92 8.57 11.84
C ASN A 349 -15.45 8.79 11.53
N ALA A 350 -15.07 8.63 10.27
CA ALA A 350 -13.68 8.75 9.86
C ALA A 350 -13.55 9.72 8.68
N PHE A 351 -12.87 10.83 8.90
CA PHE A 351 -12.74 11.93 7.95
C PHE A 351 -11.37 11.90 7.27
N SER A 352 -11.31 12.22 5.97
CA SER A 352 -10.01 12.44 5.33
C SER A 352 -9.37 13.74 5.83
N ARG A 353 -8.04 13.83 5.77
CA ARG A 353 -7.34 15.04 6.17
C ARG A 353 -7.66 16.24 5.28
N ASP A 354 -7.90 16.01 3.99
CA ASP A 354 -8.28 17.05 3.03
C ASP A 354 -9.66 17.60 3.33
N PHE A 355 -10.60 16.74 3.73
CA PHE A 355 -11.91 17.15 4.19
C PHE A 355 -11.81 18.01 5.45
N MET A 356 -11.06 17.55 6.47
CA MET A 356 -10.87 18.32 7.71
C MET A 356 -10.22 19.68 7.43
N THR A 357 -9.21 19.72 6.55
CA THR A 357 -8.54 20.96 6.15
C THR A 357 -9.52 21.92 5.45
N THR A 358 -10.40 21.41 4.59
CA THR A 358 -11.40 22.22 3.90
C THR A 358 -12.47 22.77 4.86
N VAL A 359 -12.95 21.93 5.78
CA VAL A 359 -14.12 22.23 6.62
C VAL A 359 -13.76 22.97 7.91
N LEU A 360 -12.65 22.57 8.53
CA LEU A 360 -12.13 23.18 9.76
C LEU A 360 -11.06 24.22 9.48
N GLY A 361 -10.30 24.08 8.39
CA GLY A 361 -9.10 24.86 8.14
C GLY A 361 -7.84 24.22 8.72
N GLY A 362 -6.75 25.00 8.69
CA GLY A 362 -5.45 24.63 9.25
C GLY A 362 -4.47 24.04 8.25
N SER A 363 -3.28 23.66 8.73
CA SER A 363 -2.20 23.09 7.92
C SER A 363 -2.26 21.55 7.88
N ILE A 364 -1.85 20.99 6.74
CA ILE A 364 -1.85 19.54 6.48
C ILE A 364 -0.76 18.81 7.28
N GLN A 365 0.29 19.46 7.80
CA GLN A 365 1.49 18.74 8.29
C GLN A 365 1.89 18.80 9.79
N PRO A 366 1.14 19.38 10.73
CA PRO A 366 1.46 19.20 12.15
C PRO A 366 0.53 18.21 12.85
N LEU A 367 1.03 17.62 13.94
CA LEU A 367 0.21 16.92 14.94
C LEU A 367 -0.76 17.90 15.62
N ILE A 368 -0.27 19.12 15.87
CA ILE A 368 -1.01 20.22 16.47
C ILE A 368 -1.45 21.14 15.33
N VAL A 369 -2.70 21.01 14.89
CA VAL A 369 -3.23 21.80 13.79
C VAL A 369 -3.74 23.14 14.33
N ARG A 370 -3.04 24.21 13.97
CA ARG A 370 -3.48 25.58 14.21
C ARG A 370 -4.37 26.04 13.06
N VAL A 371 -5.54 26.56 13.38
CA VAL A 371 -6.52 27.02 12.39
C VAL A 371 -6.32 28.51 12.15
N SER A 372 -5.49 28.87 11.15
CA SER A 372 -5.28 30.27 10.77
C SER A 372 -6.41 30.81 9.88
N LYS A 373 -6.93 29.98 8.98
CA LYS A 373 -8.09 30.27 8.13
C LYS A 373 -9.25 29.39 8.60
N GLN A 374 -10.13 29.93 9.43
CA GLN A 374 -11.26 29.18 9.97
C GLN A 374 -12.27 28.84 8.87
N GLY A 375 -12.56 27.54 8.71
CA GLY A 375 -13.68 27.09 7.89
C GLY A 375 -15.03 27.41 8.54
N LYS A 376 -16.13 27.16 7.83
CA LYS A 376 -17.49 27.50 8.30
C LYS A 376 -17.81 26.87 9.66
N ILE A 377 -17.40 25.61 9.86
CA ILE A 377 -17.66 24.89 11.12
C ILE A 377 -16.76 25.44 12.23
N SER A 378 -15.46 25.62 11.97
CA SER A 378 -14.52 26.19 12.95
C SER A 378 -14.92 27.58 13.41
N LYS A 379 -15.35 28.46 12.49
CA LYS A 379 -15.78 29.82 12.84
C LYS A 379 -17.02 29.81 13.73
N LYS A 380 -17.99 28.93 13.47
CA LYS A 380 -19.20 28.79 14.29
C LYS A 380 -18.90 28.26 15.70
N ARG A 381 -17.82 27.50 15.85
CA ARG A 381 -17.42 26.77 17.07
C ARG A 381 -16.26 27.41 17.82
N ASP A 382 -15.75 28.54 17.34
CA ASP A 382 -14.53 29.18 17.82
C ASP A 382 -13.33 28.21 17.94
N LEU A 383 -13.13 27.39 16.90
CA LEU A 383 -12.01 26.44 16.88
C LEU A 383 -10.73 27.12 16.40
N ASN A 384 -9.82 27.34 17.34
CA ASN A 384 -8.49 27.89 17.09
C ASN A 384 -7.43 26.80 16.78
N GLY A 385 -7.67 25.57 17.23
CA GLY A 385 -6.79 24.44 16.98
C GLY A 385 -7.41 23.09 17.33
N TYR A 386 -6.77 22.03 16.83
CA TYR A 386 -7.13 20.64 17.12
C TYR A 386 -5.91 19.72 17.00
N LEU A 387 -5.98 18.53 17.62
CA LEU A 387 -4.93 17.52 17.59
C LEU A 387 -5.27 16.40 16.61
N CYS A 388 -4.27 15.95 15.84
CA CYS A 388 -4.38 14.86 14.87
C CYS A 388 -3.38 13.71 15.08
N PRO A 389 -3.33 13.06 16.26
CA PRO A 389 -2.39 11.97 16.51
C PRO A 389 -2.69 10.75 15.63
N GLY A 390 -1.67 10.19 15.01
CA GLY A 390 -1.75 8.89 14.34
C GLY A 390 -1.42 7.76 15.31
N LEU A 391 -2.21 6.68 15.29
CA LEU A 391 -2.01 5.51 16.14
C LEU A 391 -0.66 4.81 15.89
N ASP A 392 -0.12 4.92 14.67
CA ASP A 392 1.16 4.29 14.31
C ASP A 392 2.38 4.95 15.01
N HIS A 393 2.22 6.17 15.54
CA HIS A 393 3.25 6.87 16.31
C HIS A 393 2.88 7.02 17.79
N ASN A 394 1.61 6.82 18.14
CA ASN A 394 1.07 7.06 19.47
C ASN A 394 0.18 5.87 19.86
N PRO A 395 0.76 4.78 20.35
CA PRO A 395 0.04 3.54 20.65
C PRO A 395 -0.89 3.69 21.86
N TRP A 396 -0.55 4.61 22.77
CA TRP A 396 -1.33 4.90 23.98
C TRP A 396 -2.34 6.04 23.76
N CYS A 397 -2.51 6.49 22.52
CA CYS A 397 -3.54 7.44 22.17
C CYS A 397 -4.92 6.79 22.36
N PRO A 398 -5.94 7.51 22.86
CA PRO A 398 -7.28 6.96 22.97
C PRO A 398 -7.77 6.45 21.61
N SER A 399 -8.53 5.37 21.64
CA SER A 399 -9.06 4.71 20.42
C SER A 399 -10.59 4.77 20.33
N ILE A 400 -11.23 5.04 21.46
CA ILE A 400 -12.68 5.14 21.62
C ILE A 400 -13.00 6.53 22.17
N PRO A 401 -14.07 7.19 21.70
CA PRO A 401 -14.50 8.48 22.24
C PRO A 401 -14.72 8.40 23.75
N GLY A 402 -14.27 9.43 24.48
CA GLY A 402 -14.35 9.47 25.93
C GLY A 402 -13.19 8.82 26.70
N GLN A 403 -12.40 7.98 26.03
CA GLN A 403 -11.25 7.30 26.63
C GLN A 403 -10.11 8.29 26.89
N HIS A 404 -9.41 8.15 28.02
CA HIS A 404 -8.17 8.90 28.28
C HIS A 404 -6.95 8.20 27.65
N GLY A 405 -5.85 8.92 27.51
CA GLY A 405 -4.61 8.29 27.01
C GLY A 405 -3.42 9.23 27.00
N TYR A 406 -2.42 8.88 26.21
CA TYR A 406 -1.16 9.61 26.10
C TYR A 406 -0.70 9.73 24.64
N ILE A 407 0.02 10.81 24.33
CA ILE A 407 0.65 11.04 23.03
C ILE A 407 2.11 11.48 23.22
N PHE A 408 2.96 11.13 22.26
CA PHE A 408 4.40 11.38 22.30
C PHE A 408 4.73 12.65 21.52
N VAL A 409 4.75 13.78 22.22
CA VAL A 409 4.88 15.13 21.63
C VAL A 409 5.88 15.96 22.41
N GLY A 410 6.73 16.68 21.70
CA GLY A 410 7.76 17.50 22.32
C GLY A 410 9.10 17.53 21.59
N LEU A 411 9.14 17.15 20.32
CA LEU A 411 10.35 17.21 19.50
C LEU A 411 10.40 18.50 18.68
N GLY A 412 11.61 19.03 18.46
CA GLY A 412 11.84 20.21 17.64
C GLY A 412 11.09 21.45 18.16
N ARG A 413 10.25 22.05 17.30
CA ARG A 413 9.49 23.27 17.61
C ARG A 413 8.40 23.09 18.67
N GLU A 414 8.00 21.85 18.96
CA GLU A 414 6.91 21.51 19.89
C GLU A 414 7.43 21.20 21.30
N LYS A 415 8.73 21.38 21.57
CA LYS A 415 9.37 20.99 22.85
C LYS A 415 8.75 21.65 24.10
N ASP A 416 8.19 22.84 23.93
CA ASP A 416 7.62 23.63 25.02
C ASP A 416 6.08 23.63 25.03
N THR A 417 5.44 22.86 24.16
CA THR A 417 3.98 22.80 24.08
C THR A 417 3.39 21.99 25.24
N PHE A 418 2.20 22.38 25.71
CA PHE A 418 1.46 21.74 26.81
C PHE A 418 2.13 21.80 28.19
N ARG A 419 3.12 22.69 28.41
CA ARG A 419 3.63 22.98 29.76
C ARG A 419 2.52 23.47 30.68
N VAL A 420 1.63 24.30 30.14
CA VAL A 420 0.35 24.66 30.73
C VAL A 420 -0.72 23.77 30.09
N PRO A 421 -1.70 23.23 30.85
CA PRO A 421 -2.79 22.47 30.27
C PRO A 421 -3.56 23.28 29.22
N GLU A 422 -3.77 22.71 28.04
CA GLU A 422 -4.50 23.34 26.94
C GLU A 422 -5.69 22.46 26.52
N GLU A 423 -6.81 23.07 26.14
CA GLU A 423 -7.98 22.34 25.64
C GLU A 423 -7.97 22.23 24.13
N HIS A 424 -8.11 21.01 23.61
CA HIS A 424 -8.13 20.73 22.17
C HIS A 424 -9.16 19.68 21.80
N ASN A 425 -9.72 19.82 20.59
CA ASN A 425 -10.49 18.75 19.96
C ASN A 425 -9.52 17.71 19.39
N VAL A 426 -9.79 16.42 19.62
CA VAL A 426 -8.87 15.33 19.23
C VAL A 426 -9.47 14.48 18.10
N PHE A 427 -8.72 14.36 17.02
CA PHE A 427 -9.02 13.51 15.86
C PHE A 427 -7.93 12.45 15.69
N VAL A 428 -8.23 11.19 15.96
CA VAL A 428 -7.24 10.11 15.92
C VAL A 428 -7.18 9.47 14.55
N GLY A 429 -5.99 9.46 13.97
CA GLY A 429 -5.71 8.84 12.68
C GLY A 429 -5.68 7.32 12.77
N LEU A 430 -6.61 6.67 12.09
CA LEU A 430 -6.74 5.21 12.03
C LEU A 430 -5.54 4.59 11.28
N LYS A 431 -5.30 3.30 11.51
CA LYS A 431 -4.25 2.54 10.80
C LYS A 431 -4.57 2.48 9.31
N LYS A 432 -3.58 2.79 8.47
CA LYS A 432 -3.72 2.76 7.01
C LYS A 432 -3.91 1.30 6.54
N LYS A 433 -5.05 0.99 5.91
CA LYS A 433 -5.38 -0.38 5.45
C LYS A 433 -4.93 -0.68 4.02
N SER A 434 -4.57 0.32 3.22
CA SER A 434 -4.23 0.17 1.79
C SER A 434 -3.43 1.39 1.29
N LYS A 435 -3.38 1.64 -0.02
CA LYS A 435 -2.84 2.90 -0.59
C LYS A 435 -3.68 4.14 -0.21
N GLU A 436 -4.88 3.96 0.35
CA GLU A 436 -5.81 5.02 0.72
C GLU A 436 -5.21 6.03 1.73
N THR A 437 -5.71 7.27 1.69
CA THR A 437 -5.33 8.31 2.63
C THR A 437 -5.76 7.94 4.06
N ARG A 438 -4.97 8.38 5.06
CA ARG A 438 -5.31 8.12 6.46
C ARG A 438 -6.62 8.81 6.80
N ARG A 439 -7.56 8.07 7.39
CA ARG A 439 -8.82 8.62 7.92
C ARG A 439 -8.70 8.90 9.42
N PHE A 440 -9.36 9.95 9.87
CA PHE A 440 -9.26 10.50 11.23
C PHE A 440 -10.62 10.47 11.92
N ARG A 441 -10.67 9.93 13.13
CA ARG A 441 -11.89 9.80 13.92
C ARG A 441 -11.93 10.82 15.04
N TYR A 442 -13.02 11.57 15.15
CA TYR A 442 -13.22 12.49 16.26
C TYR A 442 -13.50 11.74 17.56
N LEU A 443 -12.72 12.01 18.61
CA LEU A 443 -12.84 11.33 19.91
C LEU A 443 -13.38 12.22 21.03
N GLY A 444 -13.52 13.52 20.81
CA GLY A 444 -14.03 14.47 21.80
C GLY A 444 -13.08 15.64 22.08
N LYS A 445 -13.37 16.33 23.18
CA LYS A 445 -12.62 17.48 23.69
C LYS A 445 -11.73 17.03 24.87
N TYR A 446 -10.46 17.38 24.80
CA TYR A 446 -9.44 16.90 25.73
C TYR A 446 -8.66 18.07 26.32
N GLN A 447 -8.31 17.94 27.59
CA GLN A 447 -7.24 18.71 28.20
C GLN A 447 -5.91 17.97 27.97
N ALA A 448 -5.00 18.60 27.24
CA ALA A 448 -3.67 18.10 26.96
C ALA A 448 -2.67 18.73 27.93
N LYS A 449 -2.01 17.89 28.74
CA LYS A 449 -1.04 18.33 29.75
C LYS A 449 0.26 17.54 29.62
N ARG A 450 1.40 18.24 29.59
CA ARG A 450 2.70 17.59 29.61
C ARG A 450 2.92 16.88 30.94
N VAL A 451 3.36 15.64 30.87
CA VAL A 451 3.70 14.79 32.03
C VAL A 451 5.15 14.37 31.93
N ASP A 452 5.62 13.62 32.93
CA ASP A 452 6.97 13.06 32.89
C ASP A 452 7.18 12.25 31.61
N SER A 453 8.34 12.47 30.98
CA SER A 453 8.80 11.70 29.83
C SER A 453 8.75 10.20 30.11
N LEU A 454 8.71 9.37 29.06
CA LEU A 454 8.72 7.92 29.25
C LEU A 454 10.00 7.50 29.98
N SER A 455 9.83 6.64 30.97
CA SER A 455 10.95 5.93 31.57
C SER A 455 11.60 4.98 30.56
N ARG A 456 12.84 4.55 30.83
CA ARG A 456 13.54 3.56 30.01
C ARG A 456 12.73 2.28 29.80
N ASN A 457 12.10 1.77 30.87
CA ASN A 457 11.29 0.55 30.80
C ASN A 457 10.02 0.74 29.96
N GLU A 458 9.37 1.90 30.11
CA GLU A 458 8.22 2.28 29.29
C GLU A 458 8.59 2.37 27.81
N TRP A 459 9.74 2.97 27.49
CA TRP A 459 10.27 3.04 26.13
C TRP A 459 10.54 1.64 25.55
N LEU A 460 11.25 0.78 26.28
CA LEU A 460 11.57 -0.58 25.85
C LEU A 460 10.34 -1.47 25.66
N SER A 461 9.22 -1.15 26.33
CA SER A 461 7.94 -1.84 26.16
C SER A 461 7.27 -1.56 24.79
N LEU A 462 7.70 -0.51 24.09
CA LEU A 462 7.16 -0.17 22.77
C LEU A 462 7.72 -1.09 21.67
N PRO A 463 6.94 -1.39 20.62
CA PRO A 463 7.42 -2.17 19.48
C PRO A 463 8.67 -1.57 18.85
N ALA A 464 9.62 -2.43 18.45
CA ALA A 464 10.87 -2.00 17.82
C ALA A 464 10.65 -1.13 16.57
N THR A 465 9.60 -1.42 15.78
CA THR A 465 9.21 -0.63 14.60
C THR A 465 8.85 0.81 14.97
N MET A 466 8.13 1.00 16.08
CA MET A 466 7.77 2.31 16.59
C MET A 466 8.97 3.05 17.16
N ARG A 467 9.81 2.38 17.95
CA ARG A 467 11.05 2.97 18.49
C ARG A 467 11.97 3.47 17.38
N THR A 468 12.17 2.65 16.34
CA THR A 468 12.94 3.02 15.15
C THR A 468 12.33 4.23 14.42
N THR A 469 11.00 4.24 14.26
CA THR A 469 10.29 5.35 13.62
C THR A 469 10.45 6.65 14.43
N TYR A 470 10.35 6.57 15.75
CA TYR A 470 10.51 7.71 16.63
C TYR A 470 11.96 8.25 16.63
N ALA A 471 12.98 7.38 16.57
CA ALA A 471 14.38 7.78 16.40
C ALA A 471 14.61 8.54 15.08
N LYS A 472 14.01 8.08 13.97
CA LYS A 472 14.02 8.81 12.68
C LYS A 472 13.39 10.18 12.80
N THR A 473 12.20 10.28 13.42
CA THR A 473 11.52 11.56 13.65
C THR A 473 12.32 12.49 14.56
N THR A 474 13.01 11.94 15.57
CA THR A 474 13.92 12.70 16.43
C THR A 474 15.03 13.33 15.61
N LYS A 475 15.73 12.53 14.79
CA LYS A 475 16.78 13.01 13.90
C LYS A 475 16.31 14.16 13.00
N GLU A 476 15.17 13.97 12.34
CA GLU A 476 14.58 14.94 11.42
C GLU A 476 14.16 16.25 12.14
N LYS A 477 13.42 16.14 13.26
CA LYS A 477 12.86 17.31 13.94
C LYS A 477 13.88 18.09 14.78
N THR A 478 14.92 17.44 15.28
CA THR A 478 15.93 18.08 16.16
C THR A 478 17.23 18.41 15.42
N LYS A 479 17.41 17.92 14.19
CA LYS A 479 18.65 18.02 13.42
C LYS A 479 19.84 17.38 14.15
N ASP A 480 19.60 16.29 14.87
CA ASP A 480 20.63 15.51 15.56
C ASP A 480 21.62 14.92 14.53
N THR A 481 22.92 15.07 14.78
CA THR A 481 23.99 14.62 13.89
C THR A 481 24.25 13.12 13.96
N ARG A 482 23.80 12.46 15.04
CA ARG A 482 23.97 11.00 15.25
C ARG A 482 23.25 10.17 14.19
N SER A 483 23.69 8.92 13.99
CA SER A 483 22.93 7.97 13.15
C SER A 483 21.60 7.61 13.83
N VAL A 484 20.65 7.05 13.07
CA VAL A 484 19.35 6.64 13.64
C VAL A 484 19.54 5.55 14.69
N GLU A 485 20.50 4.66 14.48
CA GLU A 485 20.88 3.56 15.37
C GLU A 485 21.49 4.11 16.66
N ALA A 486 22.35 5.13 16.56
CA ALA A 486 22.93 5.79 17.72
C ALA A 486 21.87 6.56 18.55
N ILE A 487 20.90 7.21 17.89
CA ILE A 487 19.77 7.87 18.57
C ILE A 487 18.89 6.82 19.26
N LEU A 488 18.58 5.71 18.58
CA LEU A 488 17.81 4.60 19.15
C LEU A 488 18.52 4.04 20.39
N LYS A 489 19.84 3.81 20.31
CA LYS A 489 20.65 3.38 21.44
C LYS A 489 20.65 4.38 22.59
N ALA A 490 20.72 5.68 22.30
CA ALA A 490 20.64 6.72 23.33
C ALA A 490 19.29 6.71 24.09
N TYR A 491 18.17 6.43 23.42
CA TYR A 491 16.89 6.19 24.11
C TYR A 491 16.90 4.87 24.89
N ASP A 492 17.44 3.80 24.32
CA ASP A 492 17.53 2.48 24.96
C ASP A 492 18.44 2.50 26.21
N ASP A 493 19.44 3.37 26.25
CA ASP A 493 20.34 3.61 27.39
C ASP A 493 19.78 4.64 28.39
N GLY A 494 18.74 5.38 28.01
CA GLY A 494 18.10 6.41 28.83
C GLY A 494 18.81 7.78 28.80
N GLU A 495 19.78 7.97 27.91
CA GLU A 495 20.41 9.28 27.66
C GLU A 495 19.39 10.26 27.04
N LEU A 496 18.52 9.77 26.16
CA LEU A 496 17.37 10.49 25.64
C LEU A 496 16.08 9.95 26.25
N SER A 497 15.13 10.83 26.50
CA SER A 497 13.79 10.49 27.01
C SER A 497 12.71 10.96 26.05
N VAL A 498 11.67 10.16 25.83
CA VAL A 498 10.54 10.52 24.95
C VAL A 498 9.58 11.44 25.69
N PRO A 499 9.39 12.70 25.24
CA PRO A 499 8.41 13.58 25.85
C PRO A 499 6.99 13.06 25.70
N CYS A 500 6.21 13.19 26.77
CA CYS A 500 4.87 12.61 26.87
C CYS A 500 3.84 13.66 27.30
N VAL A 501 2.65 13.57 26.72
CA VAL A 501 1.51 14.43 27.02
C VAL A 501 0.32 13.54 27.35
N GLN A 502 -0.29 13.78 28.50
CA GLN A 502 -1.53 13.15 28.92
C GLN A 502 -2.72 13.83 28.23
N LEU A 503 -3.64 13.02 27.71
CA LEU A 503 -4.91 13.44 27.15
C LEU A 503 -6.03 13.03 28.10
N GLN A 504 -6.53 14.00 28.86
CA GLN A 504 -7.72 13.84 29.71
C GLN A 504 -8.96 14.24 28.92
N CYS A 505 -9.92 13.34 28.76
CA CYS A 505 -11.18 13.67 28.09
C CYS A 505 -12.03 14.47 29.07
N ILE A 506 -12.44 15.67 28.66
CA ILE A 506 -13.25 16.58 29.48
C ILE A 506 -14.68 16.71 28.93
N GLY A 507 -14.95 16.17 27.75
CA GLY A 507 -16.27 16.20 27.13
C GLY A 507 -16.26 15.72 25.69
N PHE A 508 -17.44 15.71 25.08
CA PHE A 508 -17.62 15.40 23.67
C PHE A 508 -18.50 16.49 23.02
N ASP A 509 -17.92 17.27 22.11
CA ASP A 509 -18.69 18.28 21.34
C ASP A 509 -19.54 17.57 20.28
N ALA A 510 -20.75 17.18 20.69
CA ALA A 510 -21.70 16.46 19.85
C ALA A 510 -22.14 17.28 18.63
N GLU A 511 -22.19 18.60 18.77
CA GLU A 511 -22.67 19.46 17.71
C GLU A 511 -21.57 19.75 16.67
N LEU A 512 -20.29 19.85 17.07
CA LEU A 512 -19.15 19.84 16.14
C LEU A 512 -19.14 18.54 15.35
N TYR A 513 -19.29 17.42 16.04
CA TYR A 513 -19.34 16.09 15.42
C TYR A 513 -20.49 15.99 14.41
N GLN A 514 -21.71 16.37 14.78
CA GLN A 514 -22.87 16.34 13.87
C GLN A 514 -22.68 17.25 12.65
N ALA A 515 -22.11 18.44 12.86
CA ALA A 515 -21.81 19.35 11.77
C ALA A 515 -20.79 18.73 10.78
N MET A 516 -19.75 18.05 11.30
CA MET A 516 -18.75 17.34 10.49
C MET A 516 -19.37 16.18 9.70
N VAL A 517 -20.19 15.34 10.33
CA VAL A 517 -20.88 14.21 9.68
C VAL A 517 -21.81 14.72 8.58
N THR A 518 -22.60 15.76 8.88
CA THR A 518 -23.52 16.37 7.91
C THR A 518 -22.77 16.93 6.69
N GLU A 519 -21.68 17.65 6.91
CA GLU A 519 -20.89 18.22 5.81
C GLU A 519 -20.16 17.15 5.01
N TYR A 520 -19.71 16.08 5.67
CA TYR A 520 -19.07 14.93 5.01
C TYR A 520 -20.03 14.19 4.09
N ALA A 521 -21.27 13.95 4.55
CA ALA A 521 -22.32 13.35 3.73
C ALA A 521 -22.62 14.19 2.48
N LYS A 522 -22.74 15.52 2.64
CA LYS A 522 -22.93 16.46 1.51
C LYS A 522 -21.77 16.40 0.52
N ASN A 523 -20.54 16.37 1.01
CA ASN A 523 -19.37 16.33 0.14
C ASN A 523 -19.29 15.00 -0.63
N THR A 524 -19.59 13.88 0.04
CA THR A 524 -19.64 12.55 -0.58
C THR A 524 -20.68 12.52 -1.70
N MET A 525 -21.90 13.04 -1.46
CA MET A 525 -22.95 13.12 -2.48
C MET A 525 -22.51 13.95 -3.70
N ARG A 526 -21.84 15.10 -3.47
CA ARG A 526 -21.33 15.95 -4.55
C ARG A 526 -20.27 15.24 -5.38
N THR A 527 -19.34 14.53 -4.74
CA THR A 527 -18.32 13.75 -5.44
C THR A 527 -18.95 12.63 -6.26
N THR A 528 -19.93 11.91 -5.71
CA THR A 528 -20.64 10.85 -6.43
C THR A 528 -21.38 11.38 -7.66
N ILE A 529 -22.12 12.49 -7.53
CA ILE A 529 -22.81 13.13 -8.65
C ILE A 529 -21.82 13.59 -9.73
N ALA A 530 -20.69 14.19 -9.33
CA ALA A 530 -19.66 14.62 -10.26
C ALA A 530 -19.02 13.44 -11.01
N CYS A 531 -18.75 12.33 -10.31
CA CYS A 531 -18.22 11.11 -10.95
C CYS A 531 -19.22 10.49 -11.92
N HIS A 532 -20.53 10.44 -11.58
CA HIS A 532 -21.56 9.95 -12.50
C HIS A 532 -21.74 10.87 -13.72
N ALA A 533 -21.70 12.19 -13.52
CA ALA A 533 -21.79 13.14 -14.62
C ALA A 533 -20.60 12.99 -15.59
N LEU A 534 -19.38 12.78 -15.08
CA LEU A 534 -18.19 12.54 -15.91
C LEU A 534 -18.26 11.20 -16.65
N ALA A 535 -18.82 10.16 -16.03
CA ALA A 535 -18.98 8.86 -16.69
C ALA A 535 -19.96 8.90 -17.88
N ASN A 536 -20.98 9.76 -17.82
CA ASN A 536 -21.98 9.90 -18.89
C ASN A 536 -21.52 10.80 -20.05
N VAL A 537 -20.41 11.52 -19.92
CA VAL A 537 -19.90 12.46 -20.94
C VAL A 537 -18.79 11.85 -21.80
N LEU A 538 -18.30 10.65 -21.47
CA LEU A 538 -17.30 9.91 -22.24
C LEU A 538 -18.01 8.87 -23.15
N PRO A 539 -18.07 9.10 -24.48
CA PRO A 539 -18.62 8.14 -25.44
C PRO A 539 -17.73 6.90 -25.65
#